data_AF-B3PFA1-F1
#
_entry.id   AF-B3PFA1-F1
#
_cell.length_a   1.000
_cell.length_b   1.000
_cell.length_c   1.000
_cell.angle_alpha   90.00
_cell.angle_beta   90.00
_cell.angle_gamma   90.00
#
_symmetry.space_group_name_H-M   'P 1'
#
loop_
_entity.id
_entity.type
_entity.pdbx_description
1 polymer ?
#
loop_
_entity_poly.entity_id
_entity_poly.type
_entity_poly.pdbx_seq_one_letter_code
_entity_poly.pdbx_strand_id
1 'polypeptide(L)'
;MNNSDIEKVFESCVNFFDACRIDKTFLFKPYIDAEKTTLYSSAFAVMAYHYAGVLNRFSVDDKQNWIDYLCAHQDSATGLFDAPELYEGIEFHHNLEHRQLHLTCHILPALNILGGEPRSRISYVDKFLNTNHFIKWLDDRDLSMAWVEGNNLLFAGQLLIHEIENTGKGVESLELLFSWLEKTIDPNTALWGTDRGCDVHKAMYGAYHQLILFFYKNRSIPYQKKLVDSVLYTQHFDGGYSKWRGGGTCQDVDGIDILVNCYKTLDYKRKEIRSSLRKCLYHIVSDRYVKNSGFMDRKGFSFIHNSMPRTKTPVDQANTFSTWFTMHALIDIASVLKYDSEFVSVKDFKFNNKCSMGWGKDVDISYWHGEPLFDKVKFFFRNLIVACYDMLKSKKA
;
A
#
# COMPACT_ATOMS: atom_id res chain seq x y z
N MET A 1 -1.29 7.82 -21.79
CA MET A 1 -0.43 8.83 -21.15
C MET A 1 0.93 8.74 -21.79
N ASN A 2 1.58 9.86 -22.04
CA ASN A 2 3.01 9.89 -22.34
C ASN A 2 3.81 10.12 -21.05
N ASN A 3 5.14 9.97 -21.12
CA ASN A 3 6.07 10.19 -20.00
C ASN A 3 5.83 11.50 -19.23
N SER A 4 5.54 12.59 -19.94
CA SER A 4 5.30 13.91 -19.34
C SER A 4 4.05 13.97 -18.47
N ASP A 5 3.18 12.96 -18.54
CA ASP A 5 1.93 12.92 -17.78
C ASP A 5 2.15 12.35 -16.36
N ILE A 6 3.08 11.42 -16.15
CA ILE A 6 3.30 10.80 -14.82
C ILE A 6 4.07 11.75 -13.90
N GLU A 7 5.10 12.42 -14.41
CA GLU A 7 5.82 13.44 -13.64
C GLU A 7 4.86 14.57 -13.19
N LYS A 8 3.97 15.02 -14.08
CA LYS A 8 2.90 15.99 -13.75
C LYS A 8 1.89 15.45 -12.74
N VAL A 9 1.59 14.15 -12.78
CA VAL A 9 0.74 13.51 -11.77
C VAL A 9 1.42 13.55 -10.40
N PHE A 10 2.71 13.23 -10.31
CA PHE A 10 3.46 13.31 -9.05
C PHE A 10 3.57 14.76 -8.55
N GLU A 11 3.83 15.72 -9.44
CA GLU A 11 3.81 17.15 -9.11
C GLU A 11 2.44 17.57 -8.56
N SER A 12 1.34 17.11 -9.18
CA SER A 12 -0.02 17.39 -8.69
C SER A 12 -0.28 16.76 -7.33
N CYS A 13 0.24 15.55 -7.07
CA CYS A 13 0.16 14.92 -5.75
C CYS A 13 0.95 15.70 -4.69
N VAL A 14 2.15 16.19 -5.02
CA VAL A 14 2.95 17.06 -4.14
C VAL A 14 2.18 18.34 -3.81
N ASN A 15 1.60 18.99 -4.82
CA ASN A 15 0.78 20.19 -4.66
C ASN A 15 -0.47 19.92 -3.81
N PHE A 16 -1.08 18.73 -3.93
CA PHE A 16 -2.19 18.31 -3.09
C PHE A 16 -1.78 18.19 -1.61
N PHE A 17 -0.64 17.57 -1.32
CA PHE A 17 -0.13 17.50 0.05
C PHE A 17 0.22 18.90 0.59
N ASP A 18 0.78 19.78 -0.24
CA ASP A 18 1.04 21.18 0.13
C ASP A 18 -0.26 21.92 0.48
N ALA A 19 -1.34 21.69 -0.26
CA ALA A 19 -2.65 22.25 0.03
C ALA A 19 -3.32 21.65 1.29
N CYS A 20 -2.96 20.41 1.67
CA CYS A 20 -3.44 19.78 2.90
C CYS A 20 -2.65 20.23 4.14
N ARG A 21 -1.47 20.85 3.97
CA ARG A 21 -0.59 21.28 5.06
C ARG A 21 -1.17 22.52 5.75
N ILE A 22 -1.17 22.54 7.08
CA ILE A 22 -1.56 23.74 7.85
C ILE A 22 -0.37 24.70 7.92
N ASP A 23 -0.47 25.82 7.22
CA ASP A 23 0.57 26.85 7.15
C ASP A 23 1.97 26.26 6.89
N LYS A 24 2.96 26.59 7.72
CA LYS A 24 4.31 26.02 7.70
C LYS A 24 4.52 24.92 8.75
N THR A 25 3.45 24.40 9.35
CA THR A 25 3.52 23.33 10.36
C THR A 25 3.70 21.96 9.71
N PHE A 26 3.86 20.89 10.50
CA PHE A 26 3.86 19.50 9.98
C PHE A 26 2.53 18.78 10.22
N LEU A 27 1.46 19.57 10.40
CA LEU A 27 0.09 19.10 10.53
C LEU A 27 -0.54 19.03 9.14
N PHE A 28 -1.11 17.88 8.80
CA PHE A 28 -1.76 17.68 7.50
C PHE A 28 -3.23 17.27 7.69
N LYS A 29 -4.09 17.83 6.86
CA LYS A 29 -5.48 17.44 6.71
C LYS A 29 -5.61 16.17 5.89
N PRO A 30 -6.66 15.34 6.11
CA PRO A 30 -6.93 14.15 5.30
C PRO A 30 -7.29 14.48 3.84
N TYR A 31 -7.86 15.67 3.60
CA TYR A 31 -8.15 16.26 2.29
C TYR A 31 -8.16 17.80 2.45
N ILE A 32 -8.14 18.57 1.35
CA ILE A 32 -7.92 20.03 1.35
C ILE A 32 -8.90 20.78 2.27
N ASP A 33 -10.20 20.50 2.13
CA ASP A 33 -11.25 21.24 2.85
C ASP A 33 -11.59 20.63 4.21
N ALA A 34 -10.79 19.68 4.73
CA ALA A 34 -11.04 19.11 6.05
C ALA A 34 -10.86 20.17 7.14
N GLU A 35 -11.68 20.09 8.20
CA GLU A 35 -11.56 20.97 9.36
C GLU A 35 -10.46 20.55 10.33
N LYS A 36 -10.15 19.24 10.37
CA LYS A 36 -9.22 18.63 11.32
C LYS A 36 -8.05 17.98 10.62
N THR A 37 -6.91 17.96 11.28
CA THR A 37 -5.72 17.22 10.86
C THR A 37 -5.70 15.82 11.44
N THR A 38 -4.90 14.93 10.83
CA THR A 38 -4.66 13.57 11.33
C THR A 38 -3.16 13.29 11.35
N LEU A 39 -2.72 12.44 12.27
CA LEU A 39 -1.33 12.00 12.34
C LEU A 39 -0.98 11.10 11.14
N TYR A 40 -1.96 10.31 10.66
CA TYR A 40 -1.84 9.56 9.41
C TYR A 40 -1.46 10.44 8.23
N SER A 41 -2.19 11.55 8.02
CA SER A 41 -1.90 12.47 6.91
C SER A 41 -0.49 13.05 6.99
N SER A 42 0.00 13.34 8.19
CA SER A 42 1.38 13.78 8.39
C SER A 42 2.40 12.70 8.05
N ALA A 43 2.14 11.43 8.38
CA ALA A 43 3.03 10.33 7.98
C ALA A 43 2.97 10.05 6.45
N PHE A 44 1.78 10.10 5.85
CA PHE A 44 1.58 9.92 4.40
C PHE A 44 2.28 11.00 3.59
N ALA A 45 2.28 12.24 4.06
CA ALA A 45 2.97 13.34 3.40
C ALA A 45 4.49 13.10 3.32
N VAL A 46 5.11 12.59 4.38
CA VAL A 46 6.54 12.21 4.36
C VAL A 46 6.82 11.22 3.24
N MET A 47 6.05 10.12 3.21
CA MET A 47 6.23 9.05 2.22
C MET A 47 5.95 9.54 0.80
N ALA A 48 4.92 10.36 0.60
CA ALA A 48 4.61 10.94 -0.70
C ALA A 48 5.71 11.88 -1.22
N TYR A 49 6.23 12.78 -0.38
CA TYR A 49 7.36 13.64 -0.76
C TYR A 49 8.64 12.84 -1.04
N HIS A 50 8.85 11.74 -0.32
CA HIS A 50 9.95 10.81 -0.59
C HIS A 50 9.81 10.14 -1.95
N TYR A 51 8.64 9.57 -2.24
CA TYR A 51 8.32 8.96 -3.54
C TYR A 51 8.50 9.92 -4.71
N ALA A 52 8.10 11.18 -4.54
CA ALA A 52 8.31 12.23 -5.53
C ALA A 52 9.75 12.77 -5.59
N GLY A 53 10.65 12.35 -4.70
CA GLY A 53 12.04 12.81 -4.67
C GLY A 53 12.23 14.26 -4.22
N VAL A 54 11.22 14.86 -3.57
CA VAL A 54 11.21 16.29 -3.19
C VAL A 54 11.42 16.54 -1.71
N LEU A 55 11.71 15.50 -0.92
CA LEU A 55 11.94 15.63 0.52
C LEU A 55 13.18 16.50 0.86
N ASN A 56 14.08 16.72 -0.09
CA ASN A 56 15.24 17.62 0.03
C ASN A 56 14.86 19.11 0.08
N ARG A 57 13.62 19.48 -0.26
CA ARG A 57 13.14 20.87 -0.14
C ARG A 57 12.95 21.32 1.32
N PHE A 58 12.89 20.38 2.25
CA PHE A 58 12.80 20.63 3.68
C PHE A 58 14.21 20.70 4.28
N SER A 59 14.46 21.75 5.07
CA SER A 59 15.73 21.90 5.80
C SER A 59 15.95 20.78 6.81
N VAL A 60 17.17 20.66 7.33
CA VAL A 60 17.46 19.71 8.43
C VAL A 60 16.58 20.02 9.64
N ASP A 61 16.42 21.30 9.98
CA ASP A 61 15.57 21.75 11.08
C ASP A 61 14.08 21.45 10.83
N ASP A 62 13.60 21.61 9.59
CA ASP A 62 12.23 21.22 9.24
C ASP A 62 12.00 19.73 9.44
N LYS A 63 12.93 18.89 8.98
CA LYS A 63 12.83 17.43 9.16
C LYS A 63 12.86 17.05 10.64
N GLN A 64 13.73 17.69 11.42
CA GLN A 64 13.80 17.47 12.87
C GLN A 64 12.50 17.89 13.57
N ASN A 65 11.93 19.04 13.23
CA ASN A 65 10.64 19.48 13.76
C ASN A 65 9.50 18.53 13.37
N TRP A 66 9.55 17.94 12.19
CA TRP A 66 8.58 16.93 11.76
C TRP A 66 8.72 15.63 12.57
N ILE A 67 9.96 15.15 12.76
CA ILE A 67 10.27 14.01 13.65
C ILE A 67 9.73 14.28 15.05
N ASP A 68 10.01 15.47 15.60
CA ASP A 68 9.58 15.84 16.95
C ASP A 68 8.07 15.92 17.09
N TYR A 69 7.37 16.38 16.05
CA TYR A 69 5.91 16.35 15.99
C TYR A 69 5.39 14.91 16.00
N LEU A 70 5.88 14.03 15.12
CA LEU A 70 5.43 12.63 15.07
C LEU A 70 5.72 11.91 16.41
N CYS A 71 6.91 12.10 16.97
CA CYS A 71 7.31 11.48 18.24
C CYS A 71 6.65 12.10 19.48
N ALA A 72 6.00 13.27 19.38
CA ALA A 72 5.17 13.81 20.46
C ALA A 72 3.90 12.97 20.71
N HIS A 73 3.52 12.14 19.74
CA HIS A 73 2.38 11.23 19.81
C HIS A 73 2.74 9.82 20.28
N GLN A 74 3.99 9.58 20.68
CA GLN A 74 4.42 8.28 21.16
C GLN A 74 4.09 8.12 22.65
N ASP A 75 3.39 7.04 22.99
CA ASP A 75 3.22 6.60 24.38
C ASP A 75 4.53 5.99 24.90
N SER A 76 5.08 6.52 25.99
CA SER A 76 6.37 6.06 26.52
C SER A 76 6.28 4.69 27.23
N ALA A 77 5.10 4.25 27.64
CA ALA A 77 4.92 2.97 28.32
C ALA A 77 4.95 1.79 27.34
N THR A 78 4.19 1.89 26.25
CA THR A 78 4.08 0.84 25.22
C THR A 78 5.02 1.05 24.03
N GLY A 79 5.49 2.28 23.84
CA GLY A 79 6.18 2.75 22.64
C GLY A 79 5.27 2.91 21.42
N LEU A 80 3.99 2.56 21.50
CA LEU A 80 3.05 2.73 20.37
C LEU A 80 2.75 4.21 20.14
N PHE A 81 2.30 4.53 18.93
CA PHE A 81 1.83 5.87 18.60
C PHE A 81 0.32 5.98 18.75
N ASP A 82 -0.11 7.12 19.28
CA ASP A 82 -1.51 7.39 19.57
C ASP A 82 -1.97 8.74 18.98
N ALA A 83 -3.23 8.81 18.57
CA ALA A 83 -3.78 10.00 17.96
C ALA A 83 -5.29 10.12 18.20
N PRO A 84 -5.86 11.33 18.25
CA PRO A 84 -7.28 11.53 18.52
C PRO A 84 -8.22 10.76 17.57
N GLU A 85 -7.85 10.62 16.29
CA GLU A 85 -8.65 9.86 15.32
C GLU A 85 -8.87 8.38 15.67
N LEU A 86 -7.99 7.78 16.48
CA LEU A 86 -8.10 6.36 16.84
C LEU A 86 -9.27 6.08 17.78
N TYR A 87 -9.78 7.11 18.47
CA TYR A 87 -10.88 7.00 19.44
C TYR A 87 -12.24 7.36 18.83
N GLU A 88 -12.28 7.72 17.54
CA GLU A 88 -13.50 8.06 16.82
C GLU A 88 -13.98 6.87 15.97
N GLY A 89 -15.30 6.71 15.79
CA GLY A 89 -15.88 5.71 14.88
C GLY A 89 -16.43 4.46 15.55
N ILE A 90 -16.86 3.50 14.71
CA ILE A 90 -17.45 2.23 15.15
C ILE A 90 -16.37 1.15 15.15
N GLU A 91 -16.17 0.52 16.30
CA GLU A 91 -15.30 -0.65 16.45
C GLU A 91 -16.00 -1.88 15.91
N PHE A 92 -15.82 -2.18 14.61
CA PHE A 92 -16.23 -3.46 14.05
C PHE A 92 -15.04 -4.42 14.02
N HIS A 93 -14.30 -4.46 12.92
CA HIS A 93 -13.10 -5.31 12.77
C HIS A 93 -11.78 -4.58 13.06
N HIS A 94 -11.84 -3.28 13.35
CA HIS A 94 -10.69 -2.43 13.64
C HIS A 94 -10.81 -1.87 15.06
N ASN A 95 -10.59 -2.73 16.05
CA ASN A 95 -10.55 -2.29 17.46
C ASN A 95 -9.40 -1.28 17.67
N LEU A 96 -9.35 -0.64 18.84
CA LEU A 96 -8.31 0.33 19.16
C LEU A 96 -6.89 -0.22 18.97
N GLU A 97 -6.61 -1.45 19.45
CA GLU A 97 -5.29 -2.09 19.34
C GLU A 97 -4.86 -2.23 17.87
N HIS A 98 -5.74 -2.71 17.00
CA HIS A 98 -5.50 -2.80 15.56
C HIS A 98 -5.18 -1.44 14.95
N ARG A 99 -5.94 -0.40 15.31
CA ARG A 99 -5.74 0.95 14.77
C ARG A 99 -4.43 1.59 15.28
N GLN A 100 -4.06 1.38 16.53
CA GLN A 100 -2.78 1.81 17.10
C GLN A 100 -1.59 1.13 16.44
N LEU A 101 -1.68 -0.18 16.20
CA LEU A 101 -0.66 -0.92 15.46
C LEU A 101 -0.56 -0.45 14.01
N HIS A 102 -1.70 -0.27 13.34
CA HIS A 102 -1.74 0.27 11.99
C HIS A 102 -1.09 1.67 11.91
N LEU A 103 -1.37 2.56 12.87
CA LEU A 103 -0.73 3.89 12.92
C LEU A 103 0.77 3.80 13.16
N THR A 104 1.19 3.01 14.16
CA THR A 104 2.60 2.78 14.50
C THR A 104 3.37 2.27 13.29
N CYS A 105 2.84 1.28 12.57
CA CYS A 105 3.46 0.71 11.38
C CYS A 105 3.57 1.68 10.19
N HIS A 106 2.82 2.79 10.17
CA HIS A 106 2.99 3.87 9.17
C HIS A 106 3.96 4.97 9.65
N ILE A 107 4.05 5.22 10.95
CA ILE A 107 4.95 6.24 11.48
C ILE A 107 6.41 5.76 11.46
N LEU A 108 6.67 4.49 11.79
CA LEU A 108 8.04 3.94 11.76
C LEU A 108 8.77 4.16 10.43
N PRO A 109 8.21 3.81 9.24
CA PRO A 109 8.86 4.12 7.98
C PRO A 109 8.95 5.62 7.68
N ALA A 110 7.97 6.42 8.10
CA ALA A 110 8.03 7.88 7.94
C ALA A 110 9.18 8.51 8.74
N LEU A 111 9.38 8.08 10.01
CA LEU A 111 10.52 8.49 10.82
C LEU A 111 11.83 8.10 10.15
N ASN A 112 11.94 6.86 9.66
CA ASN A 112 13.14 6.39 9.00
C ASN A 112 13.47 7.22 7.74
N ILE A 113 12.47 7.55 6.92
CA ILE A 113 12.62 8.41 5.73
C ILE A 113 13.09 9.83 6.11
N LEU A 114 12.63 10.37 7.24
CA LEU A 114 13.10 11.66 7.76
C LEU A 114 14.50 11.60 8.37
N GLY A 115 15.03 10.40 8.63
CA GLY A 115 16.29 10.18 9.35
C GLY A 115 16.13 10.22 10.87
N GLY A 116 14.91 10.04 11.39
CA GLY A 116 14.59 9.96 12.81
C GLY A 116 14.27 8.54 13.27
N GLU A 117 14.14 8.39 14.59
CA GLU A 117 13.77 7.16 15.28
C GLU A 117 12.71 7.45 16.35
N PRO A 118 11.93 6.44 16.78
CA PRO A 118 11.02 6.60 17.92
C PRO A 118 11.79 7.04 19.19
N ARG A 119 11.17 7.88 20.03
CA ARG A 119 11.75 8.36 21.30
C ARG A 119 11.85 7.27 22.36
N SER A 120 10.98 6.27 22.28
CA SER A 120 10.96 5.10 23.18
C SER A 120 10.92 3.81 22.36
N ARG A 121 11.49 2.73 22.90
CA ARG A 121 11.40 1.40 22.27
C ARG A 121 9.93 0.98 22.18
N ILE A 122 9.55 0.31 21.09
CA ILE A 122 8.23 -0.29 20.92
C ILE A 122 8.09 -1.54 21.79
N SER A 123 7.90 -1.36 23.11
CA SER A 123 7.83 -2.47 24.09
C SER A 123 6.67 -3.43 23.81
N TYR A 124 5.64 -2.99 23.08
CA TYR A 124 4.55 -3.85 22.62
C TYR A 124 5.04 -5.12 21.89
N VAL A 125 6.20 -5.07 21.21
CA VAL A 125 6.79 -6.24 20.51
C VAL A 125 7.11 -7.39 21.47
N ASP A 126 7.26 -7.14 22.77
CA ASP A 126 7.61 -8.16 23.77
C ASP A 126 6.55 -9.28 23.84
N LYS A 127 5.29 -8.98 23.51
CA LYS A 127 4.23 -10.00 23.36
C LYS A 127 4.61 -11.05 22.32
N PHE A 128 5.24 -10.64 21.23
CA PHE A 128 5.64 -11.53 20.12
C PHE A 128 7.01 -12.18 20.36
N LEU A 129 7.86 -11.59 21.22
CA LEU A 129 9.13 -12.21 21.62
C LEU A 129 8.94 -13.43 22.55
N ASN A 130 7.83 -13.51 23.27
CA ASN A 130 7.45 -14.73 23.98
C ASN A 130 6.89 -15.76 23.00
N THR A 131 7.72 -16.71 22.57
CA THR A 131 7.39 -17.69 21.53
C THR A 131 6.15 -18.54 21.86
N ASN A 132 5.98 -18.96 23.12
CA ASN A 132 4.79 -19.71 23.54
C ASN A 132 3.50 -18.89 23.41
N HIS A 133 3.55 -17.61 23.82
CA HIS A 133 2.42 -16.70 23.62
C HIS A 133 2.17 -16.46 22.13
N PHE A 134 3.23 -16.24 21.35
CA PHE A 134 3.11 -15.90 19.94
C PHE A 134 2.55 -17.06 19.10
N ILE A 135 2.96 -18.30 19.36
CA ILE A 135 2.38 -19.49 18.72
C ILE A 135 0.87 -19.57 18.98
N LYS A 136 0.45 -19.39 20.24
CA LYS A 136 -0.97 -19.35 20.58
C LYS A 136 -1.70 -18.23 19.83
N TRP A 137 -1.12 -17.03 19.80
CA TRP A 137 -1.69 -15.89 19.09
C TRP A 137 -1.85 -16.15 17.58
N LEU A 138 -0.89 -16.84 16.96
CA LEU A 138 -0.93 -17.27 15.56
C LEU A 138 -2.04 -18.32 15.33
N ASP A 139 -2.15 -19.31 16.22
CA ASP A 139 -3.17 -20.36 16.11
C ASP A 139 -4.60 -19.81 16.31
N ASP A 140 -4.75 -18.72 17.07
CA ASP A 140 -6.02 -18.04 17.29
C ASP A 140 -6.46 -17.13 16.11
N ARG A 141 -5.68 -17.03 15.02
CA ARG A 141 -6.04 -16.18 13.85
C ARG A 141 -7.18 -16.78 13.04
N ASP A 142 -8.21 -15.99 12.75
CA ASP A 142 -9.31 -16.38 11.87
C ASP A 142 -9.00 -16.08 10.39
N LEU A 143 -8.39 -17.03 9.69
CA LEU A 143 -8.08 -16.88 8.27
C LEU A 143 -9.34 -16.85 7.36
N SER A 144 -10.56 -17.13 7.85
CA SER A 144 -11.76 -16.81 7.06
C SER A 144 -11.94 -15.29 6.88
N MET A 145 -11.32 -14.51 7.75
CA MET A 145 -11.21 -13.05 7.71
C MET A 145 -9.82 -12.56 7.24
N ALA A 146 -9.25 -13.24 6.24
CA ALA A 146 -7.86 -13.06 5.79
C ALA A 146 -7.42 -11.60 5.56
N TRP A 147 -8.31 -10.70 5.15
CA TRP A 147 -7.95 -9.29 4.95
C TRP A 147 -7.59 -8.56 6.26
N VAL A 148 -8.40 -8.75 7.31
CA VAL A 148 -8.13 -8.14 8.62
C VAL A 148 -6.93 -8.82 9.27
N GLU A 149 -6.86 -10.15 9.19
CA GLU A 149 -5.74 -10.88 9.78
C GLU A 149 -4.42 -10.65 9.04
N GLY A 150 -4.44 -10.42 7.73
CA GLY A 150 -3.26 -10.04 6.98
C GLY A 150 -2.61 -8.77 7.52
N ASN A 151 -3.41 -7.77 7.88
CA ASN A 151 -2.93 -6.57 8.56
C ASN A 151 -2.28 -6.90 9.91
N ASN A 152 -2.96 -7.66 10.77
CA ASN A 152 -2.43 -8.04 12.08
C ASN A 152 -1.10 -8.80 11.98
N LEU A 153 -1.00 -9.72 11.03
CA LEU A 153 0.21 -10.51 10.76
C LEU A 153 1.36 -9.62 10.24
N LEU A 154 1.08 -8.66 9.37
CA LEU A 154 2.07 -7.66 8.95
C LEU A 154 2.53 -6.81 10.13
N PHE A 155 1.63 -6.33 10.99
CA PHE A 155 2.02 -5.50 12.13
C PHE A 155 2.97 -6.26 13.05
N ALA A 156 2.64 -7.52 13.39
CA ALA A 156 3.51 -8.37 14.19
C ALA A 156 4.88 -8.57 13.51
N GLY A 157 4.89 -8.93 12.22
CA GLY A 157 6.12 -9.14 11.46
C GLY A 157 6.98 -7.87 11.33
N GLN A 158 6.36 -6.71 11.08
CA GLN A 158 7.05 -5.43 10.96
C GLN A 158 7.65 -4.99 12.30
N LEU A 159 6.93 -5.15 13.42
CA LEU A 159 7.47 -4.85 14.75
C LEU A 159 8.63 -5.78 15.11
N LEU A 160 8.52 -7.08 14.80
CA LEU A 160 9.62 -8.03 14.98
C LEU A 160 10.84 -7.64 14.14
N ILE A 161 10.65 -7.28 12.87
CA ILE A 161 11.75 -6.82 12.00
C ILE A 161 12.40 -5.56 12.55
N HIS A 162 11.60 -4.58 12.98
CA HIS A 162 12.12 -3.36 13.60
C HIS A 162 12.94 -3.66 14.87
N GLU A 163 12.47 -4.56 15.73
CA GLU A 163 13.20 -4.99 16.93
C GLU A 163 14.50 -5.73 16.60
N ILE A 164 14.49 -6.61 15.59
CA ILE A 164 15.68 -7.33 15.11
C ILE A 164 16.72 -6.34 14.59
N GLU A 165 16.31 -5.36 13.78
CA GLU A 165 17.22 -4.37 13.20
C GLU A 165 17.88 -3.48 14.26
N ASN A 166 17.19 -3.22 15.37
CA ASN A 166 17.69 -2.37 16.46
C ASN A 166 18.45 -3.12 17.56
N THR A 167 18.11 -4.39 17.82
CA THR A 167 18.59 -5.12 19.01
C THR A 167 19.12 -6.52 18.72
N GLY A 168 18.86 -7.06 17.51
CA GLY A 168 19.13 -8.45 17.15
C GLY A 168 18.16 -9.47 17.75
N LYS A 169 17.19 -9.06 18.59
CA LYS A 169 16.21 -9.96 19.22
C LYS A 169 14.98 -10.17 18.33
N GLY A 170 14.34 -11.33 18.45
CA GLY A 170 13.08 -11.64 17.74
C GLY A 170 13.22 -12.48 16.47
N VAL A 171 14.44 -12.91 16.12
CA VAL A 171 14.70 -13.77 14.95
C VAL A 171 13.89 -15.08 15.03
N GLU A 172 13.88 -15.74 16.19
CA GLU A 172 13.12 -16.97 16.41
C GLU A 172 11.62 -16.77 16.18
N SER A 173 11.05 -15.70 16.75
CA SER A 173 9.64 -15.34 16.55
C SER A 173 9.32 -15.06 15.08
N LEU A 174 10.19 -14.34 14.36
CA LEU A 174 9.99 -14.09 12.93
C LEU A 174 9.99 -15.39 12.11
N GLU A 175 10.87 -16.35 12.44
CA GLU A 175 10.89 -17.67 11.82
C GLU A 175 9.65 -18.51 12.15
N LEU A 176 9.10 -18.40 13.37
CA LEU A 176 7.83 -19.00 13.75
C LEU A 176 6.67 -18.44 12.92
N LEU A 177 6.62 -17.11 12.72
CA LEU A 177 5.63 -16.47 11.86
C LEU A 177 5.71 -17.00 10.42
N PHE A 178 6.91 -17.06 9.83
CA PHE A 178 7.07 -17.58 8.47
C PHE A 178 6.69 -19.06 8.37
N SER A 179 7.12 -19.89 9.32
CA SER A 179 6.78 -21.31 9.35
C SER A 179 5.27 -21.53 9.45
N TRP A 180 4.59 -20.71 10.25
CA TRP A 180 3.12 -20.74 10.36
C TRP A 180 2.45 -20.30 9.05
N LEU A 181 2.91 -19.22 8.42
CA LEU A 181 2.40 -18.75 7.13
C LEU A 181 2.59 -19.79 6.02
N GLU A 182 3.75 -20.42 5.95
CA GLU A 182 4.07 -21.47 4.97
C GLU A 182 3.20 -22.73 5.16
N LYS A 183 2.87 -23.08 6.41
CA LYS A 183 2.00 -24.21 6.74
C LYS A 183 0.52 -23.93 6.43
N THR A 184 0.09 -22.67 6.50
CA THR A 184 -1.33 -22.28 6.45
C THR A 184 -1.79 -21.72 5.11
N ILE A 185 -0.86 -21.54 4.15
CA ILE A 185 -1.18 -21.10 2.80
C ILE A 185 -2.00 -22.16 2.05
N ASP A 186 -3.06 -21.76 1.34
CA ASP A 186 -3.84 -22.68 0.52
C ASP A 186 -3.04 -23.03 -0.75
N PRO A 187 -2.67 -24.31 -1.00
CA PRO A 187 -1.88 -24.70 -2.17
C PRO A 187 -2.62 -24.48 -3.50
N ASN A 188 -3.95 -24.37 -3.50
CA ASN A 188 -4.74 -24.20 -4.71
C ASN A 188 -4.75 -22.76 -5.23
N THR A 189 -4.55 -21.79 -4.34
CA THR A 189 -4.58 -20.35 -4.69
C THR A 189 -3.27 -19.64 -4.36
N ALA A 190 -2.43 -20.23 -3.50
CA ALA A 190 -1.31 -19.58 -2.84
C ALA A 190 -1.69 -18.31 -2.07
N LEU A 191 -2.93 -18.26 -1.57
CA LEU A 191 -3.44 -17.21 -0.71
C LEU A 191 -3.85 -17.83 0.64
N TRP A 192 -3.99 -17.01 1.67
CA TRP A 192 -4.43 -17.47 2.98
C TRP A 192 -5.94 -17.38 3.13
N GLY A 193 -6.56 -18.44 3.64
CA GLY A 193 -7.98 -18.46 4.01
C GLY A 193 -8.96 -18.90 2.92
N THR A 194 -8.53 -19.10 1.68
CA THR A 194 -9.43 -19.55 0.60
C THR A 194 -9.94 -20.98 0.79
N ASP A 195 -9.14 -21.83 1.44
CA ASP A 195 -9.50 -23.17 1.91
C ASP A 195 -10.43 -23.15 3.13
N ARG A 196 -10.66 -21.96 3.72
CA ARG A 196 -11.52 -21.72 4.90
C ARG A 196 -12.71 -20.81 4.58
N GLY A 197 -13.06 -20.69 3.30
CA GLY A 197 -14.25 -19.94 2.86
C GLY A 197 -14.05 -18.44 2.66
N CYS A 198 -12.83 -17.91 2.78
CA CYS A 198 -12.55 -16.53 2.39
C CYS A 198 -12.65 -16.38 0.87
N ASP A 199 -13.36 -15.33 0.41
CA ASP A 199 -13.39 -14.95 -1.01
C ASP A 199 -11.98 -14.61 -1.50
N VAL A 200 -11.65 -15.04 -2.72
CA VAL A 200 -10.31 -14.90 -3.32
C VAL A 200 -9.82 -13.46 -3.38
N HIS A 201 -10.73 -12.49 -3.58
CA HIS A 201 -10.39 -11.07 -3.58
C HIS A 201 -9.92 -10.61 -2.19
N LYS A 202 -10.69 -10.94 -1.14
CA LYS A 202 -10.33 -10.61 0.25
C LYS A 202 -9.06 -11.32 0.70
N ALA A 203 -8.87 -12.57 0.25
CA ALA A 203 -7.66 -13.32 0.51
C ALA A 203 -6.43 -12.68 -0.17
N MET A 204 -6.59 -12.14 -1.38
CA MET A 204 -5.54 -11.37 -2.06
C MET A 204 -5.19 -10.08 -1.30
N TYR A 205 -6.20 -9.33 -0.83
CA TYR A 205 -5.96 -8.14 -0.03
C TYR A 205 -5.21 -8.47 1.27
N GLY A 206 -5.60 -9.55 1.94
CA GLY A 206 -4.86 -10.06 3.10
C GLY A 206 -3.43 -10.48 2.76
N ALA A 207 -3.25 -11.22 1.66
CA ALA A 207 -1.97 -11.78 1.25
C ALA A 207 -0.92 -10.70 0.98
N TYR A 208 -1.30 -9.55 0.38
CA TYR A 208 -0.38 -8.41 0.20
C TYR A 208 0.40 -8.09 1.47
N HIS A 209 -0.31 -7.93 2.59
CA HIS A 209 0.28 -7.56 3.87
C HIS A 209 1.30 -8.60 4.35
N GLN A 210 1.01 -9.88 4.18
CA GLN A 210 1.90 -10.98 4.58
C GLN A 210 3.10 -11.11 3.65
N LEU A 211 2.88 -10.92 2.34
CA LEU A 211 3.89 -11.07 1.30
C LEU A 211 4.96 -9.97 1.35
N ILE A 212 4.66 -8.78 1.87
CA ILE A 212 5.68 -7.76 2.18
C ILE A 212 6.80 -8.37 3.02
N LEU A 213 6.48 -9.18 4.03
CA LEU A 213 7.48 -9.82 4.89
C LEU A 213 8.39 -10.77 4.09
N PHE A 214 7.81 -11.59 3.21
CA PHE A 214 8.54 -12.51 2.36
C PHE A 214 9.47 -11.77 1.40
N PHE A 215 8.95 -10.77 0.68
CA PHE A 215 9.74 -10.01 -0.29
C PHE A 215 10.86 -9.19 0.38
N TYR A 216 10.58 -8.61 1.56
CA TYR A 216 11.55 -7.86 2.36
C TYR A 216 12.72 -8.76 2.80
N LYS A 217 12.40 -9.93 3.36
CA LYS A 217 13.41 -10.89 3.84
C LYS A 217 14.00 -11.76 2.73
N ASN A 218 13.59 -11.54 1.48
CA ASN A 218 13.97 -12.36 0.33
C ASN A 218 13.73 -13.87 0.57
N ARG A 219 12.62 -14.19 1.24
CA ARG A 219 12.22 -15.55 1.56
C ARG A 219 11.40 -16.14 0.41
N SER A 220 11.62 -17.42 0.12
CA SER A 220 10.84 -18.15 -0.90
C SER A 220 9.37 -18.19 -0.52
N ILE A 221 8.48 -17.99 -1.50
CA ILE A 221 7.04 -18.05 -1.31
C ILE A 221 6.53 -19.39 -1.84
N PRO A 222 5.83 -20.21 -1.03
CA PRO A 222 5.22 -21.44 -1.52
C PRO A 222 4.25 -21.18 -2.68
N TYR A 223 4.29 -22.06 -3.68
CA TYR A 223 3.35 -22.03 -4.82
C TYR A 223 3.30 -20.68 -5.57
N GLN A 224 4.40 -19.93 -5.63
CA GLN A 224 4.43 -18.56 -6.16
C GLN A 224 3.88 -18.39 -7.59
N LYS A 225 3.99 -19.40 -8.47
CA LYS A 225 3.33 -19.36 -9.80
C LYS A 225 1.79 -19.35 -9.67
N LYS A 226 1.25 -20.08 -8.70
CA LYS A 226 -0.18 -20.10 -8.40
C LYS A 226 -0.65 -18.78 -7.80
N LEU A 227 0.18 -18.13 -6.99
CA LEU A 227 -0.08 -16.78 -6.51
C LEU A 227 -0.30 -15.81 -7.68
N VAL A 228 0.58 -15.83 -8.68
CA VAL A 228 0.43 -15.04 -9.91
C VAL A 228 -0.90 -15.36 -10.62
N ASP A 229 -1.26 -16.64 -10.77
CA ASP A 229 -2.54 -17.05 -11.36
C ASP A 229 -3.73 -16.44 -10.61
N SER A 230 -3.73 -16.55 -9.28
CA SER A 230 -4.83 -16.09 -8.42
C SER A 230 -4.97 -14.58 -8.45
N VAL A 231 -3.87 -13.82 -8.37
CA VAL A 231 -3.95 -12.36 -8.42
C VAL A 231 -4.40 -11.88 -9.80
N LEU A 232 -3.91 -12.46 -10.89
CA LEU A 232 -4.40 -12.14 -12.24
C LEU A 232 -5.90 -12.45 -12.40
N TYR A 233 -6.38 -13.52 -11.75
CA TYR A 233 -7.81 -13.86 -11.75
C TYR A 233 -8.68 -12.80 -11.06
N THR A 234 -8.17 -12.12 -10.03
CA THR A 234 -8.90 -11.04 -9.33
C THR A 234 -9.02 -9.74 -10.12
N GLN A 235 -8.33 -9.60 -11.26
CA GLN A 235 -8.40 -8.37 -12.04
C GLN A 235 -9.77 -8.23 -12.72
N HIS A 236 -10.46 -7.13 -12.40
CA HIS A 236 -11.75 -6.80 -12.94
C HIS A 236 -11.66 -6.21 -14.37
N PHE A 237 -12.79 -6.18 -15.09
CA PHE A 237 -12.83 -5.80 -16.51
C PHE A 237 -12.55 -4.31 -16.76
N ASP A 238 -12.54 -3.46 -15.75
CA ASP A 238 -12.08 -2.06 -15.84
C ASP A 238 -10.55 -1.94 -15.66
N GLY A 239 -9.91 -2.93 -15.04
CA GLY A 239 -8.47 -3.00 -14.84
C GLY A 239 -8.05 -2.95 -13.38
N GLY A 240 -8.95 -2.58 -12.46
CA GLY A 240 -8.70 -2.64 -11.02
C GLY A 240 -8.69 -4.07 -10.49
N TYR A 241 -8.33 -4.23 -9.22
CA TYR A 241 -8.25 -5.54 -8.55
C TYR A 241 -9.36 -5.74 -7.50
N SER A 242 -10.42 -4.95 -7.62
CA SER A 242 -11.61 -5.09 -6.79
C SER A 242 -12.66 -5.98 -7.44
N LYS A 243 -13.49 -6.67 -6.64
CA LYS A 243 -14.60 -7.50 -7.15
C LYS A 243 -15.66 -6.68 -7.92
N TRP A 244 -15.65 -5.36 -7.78
CA TRP A 244 -16.62 -4.45 -8.37
C TRP A 244 -15.96 -3.43 -9.30
N ARG A 245 -16.78 -2.74 -10.09
CA ARG A 245 -16.29 -1.65 -10.93
C ARG A 245 -15.87 -0.43 -10.10
N GLY A 246 -14.82 0.25 -10.53
CA GLY A 246 -14.32 1.49 -9.97
C GLY A 246 -13.17 1.29 -8.98
N GLY A 247 -12.81 0.03 -8.70
CA GLY A 247 -11.66 -0.28 -7.87
C GLY A 247 -11.81 0.16 -6.42
N GLY A 248 -10.66 0.42 -5.83
CA GLY A 248 -10.43 1.03 -4.54
C GLY A 248 -8.94 1.03 -4.25
N THR A 249 -8.45 2.02 -3.49
CA THR A 249 -7.01 2.25 -3.33
C THR A 249 -6.29 1.00 -2.85
N CYS A 250 -6.76 0.41 -1.75
CA CYS A 250 -6.11 -0.75 -1.16
C CYS A 250 -6.09 -1.91 -2.15
N GLN A 251 -7.26 -2.23 -2.72
CA GLN A 251 -7.40 -3.40 -3.59
C GLN A 251 -6.47 -3.33 -4.79
N ASP A 252 -6.37 -2.16 -5.41
CA ASP A 252 -5.52 -1.98 -6.58
C ASP A 252 -4.04 -2.12 -6.22
N VAL A 253 -3.59 -1.47 -5.14
CA VAL A 253 -2.20 -1.53 -4.71
C VAL A 253 -1.82 -2.94 -4.28
N ASP A 254 -2.68 -3.64 -3.54
CA ASP A 254 -2.46 -5.01 -3.09
C ASP A 254 -2.18 -5.94 -4.29
N GLY A 255 -2.99 -5.84 -5.34
CA GLY A 255 -2.81 -6.63 -6.56
C GLY A 255 -1.58 -6.23 -7.38
N ILE A 256 -1.29 -4.92 -7.48
CA ILE A 256 -0.11 -4.39 -8.18
C ILE A 256 1.17 -4.88 -7.53
N ASP A 257 1.33 -4.67 -6.22
CA ASP A 257 2.54 -4.95 -5.47
C ASP A 257 2.91 -6.43 -5.57
N ILE A 258 1.93 -7.33 -5.34
CA ILE A 258 2.15 -8.78 -5.44
C ILE A 258 2.65 -9.15 -6.83
N LEU A 259 2.00 -8.66 -7.89
CA LEU A 259 2.40 -8.99 -9.26
C LEU A 259 3.76 -8.40 -9.62
N VAL A 260 4.07 -7.17 -9.21
CA VAL A 260 5.36 -6.51 -9.45
C VAL A 260 6.49 -7.25 -8.75
N ASN A 261 6.31 -7.63 -7.48
CA ASN A 261 7.31 -8.37 -6.75
C ASN A 261 7.46 -9.81 -7.27
N CYS A 262 6.38 -10.50 -7.64
CA CYS A 262 6.48 -11.78 -8.32
C CYS A 262 7.15 -11.67 -9.70
N TYR A 263 6.92 -10.59 -10.43
CA TYR A 263 7.57 -10.32 -11.72
C TYR A 263 9.09 -10.22 -11.57
N LYS A 264 9.55 -9.53 -10.52
CA LYS A 264 10.96 -9.35 -10.18
C LYS A 264 11.64 -10.68 -9.83
N THR A 265 10.94 -11.63 -9.22
CA THR A 265 11.53 -12.88 -8.73
C THR A 265 11.25 -14.10 -9.60
N LEU A 266 10.31 -14.03 -10.56
CA LEU A 266 9.91 -15.15 -11.40
C LEU A 266 9.96 -14.83 -12.90
N ASP A 267 10.33 -15.84 -13.68
CA ASP A 267 10.06 -15.88 -15.12
C ASP A 267 8.76 -16.65 -15.39
N TYR A 268 7.63 -16.06 -15.02
CA TYR A 268 6.31 -16.67 -15.18
C TYR A 268 5.26 -15.62 -15.54
N LYS A 269 4.48 -15.87 -16.61
CA LYS A 269 3.37 -15.00 -17.06
C LYS A 269 3.73 -13.51 -17.18
N ARG A 270 4.97 -13.21 -17.57
CA ARG A 270 5.48 -11.83 -17.66
C ARG A 270 4.63 -10.95 -18.57
N LYS A 271 4.14 -11.48 -19.69
CA LYS A 271 3.30 -10.72 -20.63
C LYS A 271 1.95 -10.39 -20.00
N GLU A 272 1.34 -11.36 -19.34
CA GLU A 272 0.04 -11.22 -18.67
C GLU A 272 0.13 -10.25 -17.51
N ILE A 273 1.18 -10.31 -16.70
CA ILE A 273 1.44 -9.35 -15.62
C ILE A 273 1.57 -7.93 -16.20
N ARG A 274 2.42 -7.72 -17.21
CA ARG A 274 2.58 -6.40 -17.84
C ARG A 274 1.28 -5.88 -18.42
N SER A 275 0.52 -6.74 -19.10
CA SER A 275 -0.82 -6.41 -19.58
C SER A 275 -1.73 -5.99 -18.43
N SER A 276 -1.75 -6.76 -17.33
CA SER A 276 -2.50 -6.47 -16.10
C SER A 276 -2.16 -5.10 -15.53
N LEU A 277 -0.88 -4.78 -15.36
CA LEU A 277 -0.40 -3.52 -14.81
C LEU A 277 -0.78 -2.32 -15.70
N ARG A 278 -0.69 -2.44 -17.03
CA ARG A 278 -1.13 -1.38 -17.95
C ARG A 278 -2.63 -1.09 -17.84
N LYS A 279 -3.44 -2.14 -17.69
CA LYS A 279 -4.89 -2.00 -17.51
C LYS A 279 -5.21 -1.30 -16.20
N CYS A 280 -4.51 -1.68 -15.11
CA CYS A 280 -4.70 -1.06 -13.81
C CYS A 280 -4.26 0.41 -13.81
N LEU A 281 -3.14 0.73 -14.46
CA LEU A 281 -2.73 2.13 -14.61
C LEU A 281 -3.78 2.97 -15.31
N TYR A 282 -4.34 2.47 -16.42
CA TYR A 282 -5.38 3.19 -17.13
C TYR A 282 -6.60 3.43 -16.25
N HIS A 283 -7.02 2.41 -15.50
CA HIS A 283 -8.08 2.52 -14.50
C HIS A 283 -7.77 3.59 -13.45
N ILE A 284 -6.60 3.52 -12.81
CA ILE A 284 -6.17 4.48 -11.77
C ILE A 284 -6.24 5.92 -12.29
N VAL A 285 -5.70 6.20 -13.46
CA VAL A 285 -5.63 7.58 -13.95
C VAL A 285 -6.97 8.04 -14.54
N SER A 286 -7.76 7.15 -15.11
CA SER A 286 -9.04 7.54 -15.74
C SER A 286 -10.17 7.66 -14.72
N ASP A 287 -10.17 6.82 -13.68
CA ASP A 287 -11.27 6.72 -12.72
C ASP A 287 -10.95 7.32 -11.35
N ARG A 288 -9.68 7.39 -10.93
CA ARG A 288 -9.32 7.79 -9.55
C ARG A 288 -8.47 9.06 -9.45
N TYR A 289 -7.82 9.50 -10.52
CA TYR A 289 -7.06 10.74 -10.50
C TYR A 289 -7.98 11.97 -10.46
N VAL A 290 -7.78 12.83 -9.46
CA VAL A 290 -8.48 14.12 -9.36
C VAL A 290 -7.56 15.18 -9.96
N LYS A 291 -7.98 15.77 -11.08
CA LYS A 291 -7.15 16.70 -11.86
C LYS A 291 -6.61 17.84 -10.99
N ASN A 292 -5.30 18.11 -11.12
CA ASN A 292 -4.56 19.13 -10.35
C ASN A 292 -4.62 18.92 -8.83
N SER A 293 -4.80 17.68 -8.40
CA SER A 293 -4.89 17.28 -7.00
C SER A 293 -4.20 15.93 -6.82
N GLY A 294 -4.68 15.10 -5.89
CA GLY A 294 -4.21 13.74 -5.69
C GLY A 294 -5.14 12.67 -6.28
N PHE A 295 -5.25 11.56 -5.57
CA PHE A 295 -6.14 10.45 -5.93
C PHE A 295 -7.29 10.31 -4.94
N MET A 296 -8.47 10.04 -5.47
CA MET A 296 -9.61 9.57 -4.67
C MET A 296 -9.53 8.05 -4.46
N ASP A 297 -10.30 7.55 -3.50
CA ASP A 297 -10.38 6.11 -3.28
C ASP A 297 -11.16 5.41 -4.40
N ARG A 298 -12.40 5.86 -4.61
CA ARG A 298 -13.30 5.28 -5.61
C ARG A 298 -14.28 6.34 -6.08
N LYS A 299 -14.43 6.44 -7.41
CA LYS A 299 -15.37 7.39 -8.05
C LYS A 299 -16.81 7.12 -7.66
N GLY A 300 -17.53 8.17 -7.26
CA GLY A 300 -18.92 8.15 -6.85
C GLY A 300 -19.14 7.73 -5.40
N PHE A 301 -18.08 7.53 -4.60
CA PHE A 301 -18.18 7.12 -3.20
C PHE A 301 -17.35 8.00 -2.29
N SER A 302 -17.84 8.24 -1.07
CA SER A 302 -17.05 8.83 0.00
C SER A 302 -16.09 7.78 0.57
N PHE A 303 -14.97 8.22 1.12
CA PHE A 303 -13.97 7.34 1.72
C PHE A 303 -13.85 7.58 3.23
N ILE A 304 -13.64 6.53 4.01
CA ILE A 304 -13.32 6.61 5.44
C ILE A 304 -12.21 5.59 5.73
N HIS A 305 -11.03 6.06 6.10
CA HIS A 305 -9.90 5.19 6.41
C HIS A 305 -10.11 4.50 7.77
N ASN A 306 -10.04 3.16 7.79
CA ASN A 306 -10.22 2.32 8.98
C ASN A 306 -11.44 2.69 9.85
N SER A 307 -12.53 3.11 9.20
CA SER A 307 -13.76 3.57 9.87
C SER A 307 -13.58 4.75 10.84
N MET A 308 -12.47 5.50 10.74
CA MET A 308 -12.19 6.68 11.56
C MET A 308 -12.86 7.93 10.95
N PRO A 309 -13.91 8.49 11.56
CA PRO A 309 -14.69 9.60 10.99
C PRO A 309 -13.86 10.83 10.67
N ARG A 310 -12.81 11.12 11.44
CA ARG A 310 -11.88 12.22 11.16
C ARG A 310 -11.21 12.12 9.78
N THR A 311 -11.08 10.92 9.23
CA THR A 311 -10.47 10.68 7.91
C THR A 311 -11.49 10.70 6.77
N LYS A 312 -12.79 10.94 7.08
CA LYS A 312 -13.86 10.90 6.10
C LYS A 312 -13.63 11.96 5.02
N THR A 313 -13.56 11.50 3.78
CA THR A 313 -13.41 12.36 2.60
C THR A 313 -14.72 12.36 1.79
N PRO A 314 -15.17 13.53 1.29
CA PRO A 314 -16.34 13.61 0.42
C PRO A 314 -16.20 12.79 -0.87
N VAL A 315 -17.33 12.57 -1.53
CA VAL A 315 -17.38 11.90 -2.85
C VAL A 315 -16.52 12.65 -3.86
N ASP A 316 -15.78 11.89 -4.68
CA ASP A 316 -14.96 12.40 -5.79
C ASP A 316 -13.86 13.40 -5.40
N GLN A 317 -13.44 13.39 -4.13
CA GLN A 317 -12.30 14.18 -3.65
C GLN A 317 -11.07 13.34 -3.39
N ALA A 318 -9.90 13.94 -3.67
CA ALA A 318 -8.62 13.34 -3.33
C ALA A 318 -8.42 13.32 -1.81
N ASN A 319 -7.75 12.28 -1.32
CA ASN A 319 -7.36 12.19 0.09
C ASN A 319 -5.92 11.73 0.23
N THR A 320 -5.32 12.03 1.38
CA THR A 320 -3.90 11.75 1.67
C THR A 320 -3.57 10.26 1.63
N PHE A 321 -4.43 9.38 2.15
CA PHE A 321 -4.24 7.93 2.10
C PHE A 321 -4.20 7.42 0.66
N SER A 322 -5.27 7.69 -0.09
CA SER A 322 -5.39 7.26 -1.49
C SER A 322 -4.28 7.82 -2.35
N THR A 323 -3.86 9.07 -2.12
CA THR A 323 -2.80 9.70 -2.90
C THR A 323 -1.44 9.06 -2.64
N TRP A 324 -1.00 8.96 -1.38
CA TRP A 324 0.28 8.33 -1.03
C TRP A 324 0.36 6.89 -1.54
N PHE A 325 -0.69 6.09 -1.29
CA PHE A 325 -0.63 4.67 -1.60
C PHE A 325 -0.70 4.42 -3.12
N THR A 326 -1.41 5.28 -3.84
CA THR A 326 -1.44 5.22 -5.31
C THR A 326 -0.11 5.68 -5.91
N MET A 327 0.58 6.67 -5.32
CA MET A 327 1.94 7.01 -5.74
C MET A 327 2.88 5.80 -5.64
N HIS A 328 2.82 5.02 -4.55
CA HIS A 328 3.55 3.75 -4.44
C HIS A 328 3.23 2.80 -5.60
N ALA A 329 1.96 2.53 -5.86
CA ALA A 329 1.53 1.67 -6.97
C ALA A 329 2.03 2.16 -8.34
N LEU A 330 2.08 3.48 -8.58
CA LEU A 330 2.61 4.04 -9.82
C LEU A 330 4.12 3.80 -9.96
N ILE A 331 4.89 3.92 -8.87
CA ILE A 331 6.31 3.58 -8.86
C ILE A 331 6.50 2.09 -9.15
N ASP A 332 5.71 1.23 -8.52
CA ASP A 332 5.76 -0.22 -8.71
C ASP A 332 5.45 -0.61 -10.16
N ILE A 333 4.36 -0.10 -10.73
CA ILE A 333 4.01 -0.28 -12.14
C ILE A 333 5.16 0.19 -13.04
N ALA A 334 5.69 1.38 -12.78
CA ALA A 334 6.77 1.94 -13.59
C ALA A 334 8.04 1.07 -13.51
N SER A 335 8.36 0.47 -12.37
CA SER A 335 9.54 -0.41 -12.24
C SER A 335 9.50 -1.62 -13.20
N VAL A 336 8.29 -2.10 -13.55
CA VAL A 336 8.09 -3.18 -14.52
C VAL A 336 7.92 -2.65 -15.95
N LEU A 337 7.33 -1.47 -16.12
CA LEU A 337 7.00 -0.90 -17.42
C LEU A 337 8.01 0.15 -17.92
N LYS A 338 9.12 0.41 -17.21
CA LYS A 338 10.10 1.49 -17.49
C LYS A 338 10.69 1.50 -18.90
N TYR A 339 10.65 0.41 -19.65
CA TYR A 339 11.14 0.35 -21.03
C TYR A 339 10.03 0.42 -22.09
N ASP A 340 8.77 0.55 -21.67
CA ASP A 340 7.68 0.88 -22.58
C ASP A 340 7.72 2.36 -22.93
N SER A 341 7.35 2.71 -24.15
CA SER A 341 7.37 4.09 -24.67
C SER A 341 6.63 5.12 -23.78
N GLU A 342 5.74 4.65 -22.90
CA GLU A 342 4.94 5.45 -21.97
C GLU A 342 5.59 5.68 -20.59
N PHE A 343 6.69 4.99 -20.24
CA PHE A 343 7.40 5.12 -18.94
C PHE A 343 8.93 5.27 -19.04
N VAL A 344 9.48 5.53 -20.23
CA VAL A 344 10.95 5.56 -20.49
C VAL A 344 11.71 6.56 -19.60
N SER A 345 11.05 7.59 -19.07
CA SER A 345 11.70 8.62 -18.22
C SER A 345 11.60 8.39 -16.72
N VAL A 346 10.94 7.33 -16.24
CA VAL A 346 10.76 7.07 -14.81
C VAL A 346 12.06 6.55 -14.17
N LYS A 347 13.07 7.41 -14.02
CA LYS A 347 14.41 7.02 -13.57
C LYS A 347 14.71 7.34 -12.10
N ASP A 348 13.96 8.23 -11.47
CA ASP A 348 14.40 8.86 -10.22
C ASP A 348 13.47 8.67 -9.00
N PHE A 349 12.40 7.88 -9.13
CA PHE A 349 11.52 7.60 -7.99
C PHE A 349 12.27 6.86 -6.87
N LYS A 350 11.93 7.22 -5.63
CA LYS A 350 12.52 6.61 -4.44
C LYS A 350 11.55 5.57 -3.90
N PHE A 351 12.03 4.36 -3.64
CA PHE A 351 11.27 3.39 -2.85
C PHE A 351 11.50 3.64 -1.36
N ASN A 352 10.53 3.26 -0.54
CA ASN A 352 10.75 3.06 0.89
C ASN A 352 11.44 1.71 1.08
N ASN A 353 12.61 1.70 1.69
CA ASN A 353 13.42 0.51 1.87
C ASN A 353 13.21 -0.20 3.22
N LYS A 354 12.26 0.25 4.05
CA LYS A 354 11.88 -0.40 5.30
C LYS A 354 10.65 -1.27 5.14
N CYS A 355 10.64 -2.41 5.85
CA CYS A 355 9.52 -3.34 5.83
C CYS A 355 8.25 -2.64 6.32
N SER A 356 7.33 -2.36 5.41
CA SER A 356 6.09 -1.62 5.66
C SER A 356 5.20 -1.64 4.43
N MET A 357 3.95 -1.21 4.57
CA MET A 357 3.14 -0.85 3.40
C MET A 357 3.83 0.26 2.61
N GLY A 358 3.86 0.10 1.29
CA GLY A 358 4.62 0.98 0.41
C GLY A 358 6.13 0.69 0.37
N TRP A 359 6.57 -0.45 0.90
CA TRP A 359 7.93 -0.94 0.71
C TRP A 359 8.18 -1.28 -0.77
N GLY A 360 9.40 -1.02 -1.23
CA GLY A 360 9.86 -1.60 -2.49
C GLY A 360 11.36 -1.54 -2.64
N LYS A 361 11.85 -2.19 -3.69
CA LYS A 361 13.24 -2.12 -4.14
C LYS A 361 13.27 -2.05 -5.65
N ASP A 362 14.12 -1.17 -6.17
CA ASP A 362 14.45 -1.19 -7.60
C ASP A 362 15.33 -2.40 -7.86
N VAL A 363 15.03 -3.12 -8.92
CA VAL A 363 15.80 -4.27 -9.37
C VAL A 363 15.96 -4.11 -10.86
N ASP A 364 17.20 -4.13 -11.34
CA ASP A 364 17.42 -4.08 -12.77
C ASP A 364 17.06 -5.42 -13.40
N ILE A 365 15.92 -5.47 -14.07
CA ILE A 365 15.45 -6.65 -14.78
C ILE A 365 15.90 -6.50 -16.24
N SER A 366 16.76 -7.40 -16.70
CA SER A 366 17.15 -7.46 -18.11
C SER A 366 15.96 -7.93 -18.96
N TYR A 367 15.64 -7.18 -20.02
CA TYR A 367 14.49 -7.43 -20.89
C TYR A 367 14.86 -7.64 -22.35
N TRP A 368 14.01 -8.40 -23.03
CA TRP A 368 13.98 -8.49 -24.49
C TRP A 368 13.01 -7.44 -25.06
N HIS A 369 13.53 -6.52 -25.89
CA HIS A 369 12.82 -5.31 -26.37
C HIS A 369 11.76 -5.52 -27.46
N GLY A 370 11.35 -6.76 -27.76
CA GLY A 370 10.55 -7.09 -28.96
C GLY A 370 9.01 -7.00 -28.83
N GLU A 371 8.45 -6.77 -27.64
CA GLU A 371 7.00 -6.92 -27.37
C GLU A 371 6.06 -5.68 -27.44
N PRO A 372 6.49 -4.41 -27.61
CA PRO A 372 5.58 -3.26 -27.44
C PRO A 372 4.40 -3.14 -28.42
N LEU A 373 4.47 -3.73 -29.63
CA LEU A 373 3.53 -3.38 -30.71
C LEU A 373 2.17 -4.11 -30.61
N PHE A 374 2.16 -5.38 -30.25
CA PHE A 374 0.93 -6.19 -30.19
C PHE A 374 0.02 -5.81 -29.00
N ASP A 375 0.60 -5.39 -27.88
CA ASP A 375 -0.15 -4.99 -26.70
C ASP A 375 -0.92 -3.68 -26.91
N LYS A 376 -0.37 -2.74 -27.70
CA LYS A 376 -1.02 -1.46 -28.01
C LYS A 376 -2.34 -1.63 -28.76
N VAL A 377 -2.41 -2.60 -29.68
CA VAL A 377 -3.63 -2.87 -30.47
C VAL A 377 -4.74 -3.42 -29.57
N LYS A 378 -4.43 -4.39 -28.70
CA LYS A 378 -5.42 -4.95 -27.75
C LYS A 378 -5.94 -3.91 -26.76
N PHE A 379 -5.07 -3.00 -26.33
CA PHE A 379 -5.44 -1.91 -25.42
C PHE A 379 -6.47 -0.95 -26.04
N PHE A 380 -6.29 -0.55 -27.30
CA PHE A 380 -7.21 0.35 -28.01
C PHE A 380 -8.65 -0.19 -28.08
N PHE A 381 -8.83 -1.46 -28.47
CA PHE A 381 -10.16 -2.07 -28.57
C PHE A 381 -10.87 -2.21 -27.22
N ARG A 382 -10.13 -2.38 -26.12
CA ARG A 382 -10.75 -2.47 -24.79
C ARG A 382 -11.28 -1.13 -24.31
N ASN A 383 -10.58 -0.03 -24.55
CA ASN A 383 -11.07 1.31 -24.19
C ASN A 383 -12.42 1.61 -24.85
N LEU A 384 -12.61 1.12 -26.08
CA LEU A 384 -13.90 1.18 -26.76
C LEU A 384 -14.99 0.41 -26.01
N ILE A 385 -14.70 -0.81 -25.51
CA ILE A 385 -15.65 -1.62 -24.74
C ILE A 385 -16.06 -0.91 -23.44
N VAL A 386 -15.11 -0.36 -22.69
CA VAL A 386 -15.39 0.37 -21.44
C VAL A 386 -16.23 1.62 -21.72
N ALA A 387 -15.86 2.40 -22.74
CA ALA A 387 -16.63 3.57 -23.16
C ALA A 387 -18.06 3.21 -23.60
N CYS A 388 -18.23 2.12 -24.36
CA CYS A 388 -19.56 1.62 -24.74
C CYS A 388 -20.39 1.19 -23.52
N TYR A 389 -19.79 0.52 -22.53
CA TYR A 389 -20.47 0.16 -21.29
C TYR A 389 -20.98 1.41 -20.55
N ASP A 390 -20.14 2.45 -20.43
CA ASP A 390 -20.52 3.71 -19.80
C ASP A 390 -21.67 4.42 -20.51
N MET A 391 -21.61 4.49 -21.84
CA MET A 391 -22.68 5.08 -22.66
C MET A 391 -24.01 4.33 -22.51
N LEU A 392 -23.98 3.01 -22.30
CA LEU A 392 -25.20 2.20 -22.13
C LEU A 392 -25.80 2.35 -20.73
N LYS A 393 -25.00 2.59 -19.70
CA LYS A 393 -25.47 2.81 -18.32
C LYS A 393 -25.94 4.25 -18.07
N SER A 394 -25.31 5.26 -18.67
CA SER A 394 -25.73 6.66 -18.53
C SER A 394 -27.09 6.97 -19.18
N LYS A 395 -27.55 6.13 -20.11
CA LYS A 395 -28.90 6.20 -20.71
C LYS A 395 -30.00 5.55 -19.85
N LYS A 396 -29.65 4.93 -18.73
CA LYS A 396 -30.57 4.23 -17.81
C LYS A 396 -30.68 4.90 -16.42
N ALA A 397 -30.03 6.04 -16.23
CA ALA A 397 -30.20 6.95 -15.10
C ALA A 397 -30.82 8.24 -15.64
#